data_AF-A0A8B6FEE5-F1
#
_entry.id   AF-A0A8B6FEE5-F1
#
_cell.length_a   1.000
_cell.length_b   1.000
_cell.length_c   1.000
_cell.angle_alpha   90.00
_cell.angle_beta   90.00
_cell.angle_gamma   90.00
#
_symmetry.space_group_name_H-M   'P 1'
#
loop_
_entity.id
_entity.type
_entity.pdbx_description
1 polymer ?
#
loop_
_entity_poly.entity_id
_entity_poly.type
_entity_poly.pdbx_seq_one_letter_code
_entity_poly.pdbx_strand_id
1 'polypeptide(L)'
;MDWMLHIFYTSPGLAWQAALKMTGVKLELLTDIDMHLFIEKGLRGGISMISHRHAKANNKHVPSYDQNQPINHVMYLDANNLYGWAMSQALPVEGFRWINDSEIENLNICDIADDSENGYILEVDLEYPRELHDDHNEYPLAPEKLKVTNDMLSPYAKKLLDDLSLKGTSTEKLIPNLHPKQKYVVHYRNLKLYLSLGMKLTKIHRVMTFEQRPWLKTYIDFNTEKRKLATNEFEKDFFKLMNNAVFGKTMENLRKRTDIKLLNDQSKARKLISKPTFHAFKIFNDDLVAVHMLKQRLYLNRPIYVGFTILDLSKTLMYDFHYNYIKDKYGSRATLLFTDTDSLCYNINTDDIYQDMMEDKHLFDTSEYNPEHRLYSTLNKKVLGKMKDETHGIPIQEFVGLKSKMYSLIYEENKKLCEKKTAKGIKKSVIKHDTRHEHYKQSLFNKEIHMSTMTQIRSYDHTLYNISINKLGLSPYDDKRYLLDDGIQSLAYGHWRI
;
A
#
# COMPACT_ATOMS: atom_id res chain seq x y z
N MET A 1 9.87 29.02 -23.47
CA MET A 1 8.92 28.47 -22.47
C MET A 1 7.64 27.92 -23.11
N ASP A 2 7.31 28.24 -24.37
CA ASP A 2 6.09 27.78 -25.05
C ASP A 2 6.11 26.36 -25.65
N TRP A 3 7.26 25.68 -25.72
CA TRP A 3 7.36 24.39 -26.44
C TRP A 3 7.07 23.15 -25.58
N MET A 4 6.92 23.30 -24.25
CA MET A 4 6.60 22.16 -23.35
C MET A 4 5.10 21.87 -23.24
N LEU A 5 4.23 22.84 -23.57
CA LEU A 5 2.78 22.72 -23.37
C LEU A 5 2.07 21.78 -24.35
N HIS A 6 2.75 21.31 -25.41
CA HIS A 6 2.12 20.51 -26.47
C HIS A 6 2.40 18.99 -26.44
N ILE A 7 3.23 18.46 -25.53
CA ILE A 7 3.69 17.06 -25.64
C ILE A 7 2.99 16.10 -24.64
N PHE A 8 2.47 16.59 -23.50
CA PHE A 8 1.95 15.72 -22.45
C PHE A 8 0.57 16.12 -21.93
N TYR A 9 -0.42 15.24 -22.10
CA TYR A 9 -1.80 15.45 -21.64
C TYR A 9 -1.97 15.32 -20.12
N THR A 10 -1.00 14.75 -19.40
CA THR A 10 -1.13 14.44 -17.96
C THR A 10 0.22 14.48 -17.24
N SER A 11 0.23 14.81 -15.95
CA SER A 11 1.43 14.82 -15.11
C SER A 11 2.19 13.48 -15.08
N PRO A 12 1.54 12.29 -15.07
CA PRO A 12 2.26 11.03 -15.21
C PRO A 12 2.95 10.82 -16.56
N GLY A 13 2.39 11.36 -17.65
CA GLY A 13 3.07 11.36 -18.95
C GLY A 13 4.35 12.20 -18.92
N LEU A 14 4.27 13.40 -18.34
CA LEU A 14 5.40 14.29 -18.15
C LEU A 14 6.48 13.67 -17.26
N ALA A 15 6.11 13.16 -16.08
CA ALA A 15 7.04 12.60 -15.10
C ALA A 15 7.83 11.42 -15.67
N TRP A 16 7.14 10.49 -16.34
CA TRP A 16 7.76 9.34 -16.99
C TRP A 16 8.78 9.74 -18.07
N GLN A 17 8.41 10.70 -18.92
CA GLN A 17 9.28 11.14 -20.02
C GLN A 17 10.46 11.97 -19.51
N ALA A 18 10.26 12.76 -18.46
CA ALA A 18 11.34 13.44 -17.76
C ALA A 18 12.32 12.45 -17.14
N ALA A 19 11.84 11.38 -16.50
CA ALA A 19 12.66 10.32 -15.93
C ALA A 19 13.50 9.60 -17.00
N LEU A 20 12.88 9.16 -18.11
CA LEU A 20 13.60 8.53 -19.21
C LEU A 20 14.64 9.47 -19.84
N LYS A 21 14.29 10.74 -20.06
CA LYS A 21 15.20 11.73 -20.62
C LYS A 21 16.39 12.03 -19.70
N MET A 22 16.15 12.15 -18.40
CA MET A 22 17.20 12.46 -17.42
C MET A 22 18.17 11.29 -17.23
N THR A 23 17.65 10.07 -17.25
CA THR A 23 18.43 8.86 -16.98
C THR A 23 19.10 8.29 -18.23
N GLY A 24 18.57 8.62 -19.42
CA GLY A 24 19.04 8.07 -20.69
C GLY A 24 18.81 6.56 -20.84
N VAL A 25 18.07 5.95 -19.93
CA VAL A 25 17.84 4.50 -19.91
C VAL A 25 17.05 4.07 -21.14
N LYS A 26 17.40 2.90 -21.67
CA LYS A 26 16.59 2.18 -22.66
C LYS A 26 16.06 0.93 -21.99
N LEU A 27 14.75 0.85 -21.84
CA LEU A 27 14.08 -0.27 -21.19
C LEU A 27 13.63 -1.26 -22.27
N GLU A 28 14.05 -2.52 -22.16
CA GLU A 28 13.60 -3.59 -23.03
C GLU A 28 12.10 -3.86 -22.80
N LEU A 29 11.34 -4.02 -23.88
CA LEU A 29 9.94 -4.42 -23.78
C LEU A 29 9.84 -5.94 -23.87
N LEU A 30 9.08 -6.55 -22.95
CA LEU A 30 8.78 -7.97 -23.00
C LEU A 30 8.01 -8.30 -24.28
N THR A 31 8.63 -9.10 -25.15
CA THR A 31 8.04 -9.58 -26.41
C THR A 31 7.36 -10.94 -26.24
N ASP A 32 7.78 -11.73 -25.25
CA ASP A 32 7.13 -12.95 -24.82
C ASP A 32 5.91 -12.64 -23.94
N ILE A 33 4.74 -13.15 -24.37
CA ILE A 33 3.48 -12.99 -23.64
C ILE A 33 3.51 -13.72 -22.29
N ASP A 34 4.22 -14.84 -22.18
CA ASP A 34 4.29 -15.62 -20.95
C ASP A 34 5.09 -14.88 -19.88
N MET A 35 6.16 -14.18 -20.25
CA MET A 35 6.88 -13.27 -19.33
C MET A 35 5.98 -12.13 -18.87
N HIS A 36 5.16 -11.56 -19.78
CA HIS A 36 4.24 -10.50 -19.41
C HIS A 36 3.18 -10.98 -18.41
N LEU A 37 2.54 -12.12 -18.68
CA LEU A 37 1.55 -12.73 -17.79
C LEU A 37 2.17 -13.16 -16.46
N PHE A 38 3.40 -13.65 -16.48
CA PHE A 38 4.18 -14.00 -15.29
C PHE A 38 4.38 -12.79 -14.36
N ILE A 39 4.79 -11.64 -14.90
CA ILE A 39 4.90 -10.40 -14.13
C ILE A 39 3.53 -9.92 -13.63
N GLU A 40 2.49 -9.94 -14.47
CA GLU A 40 1.14 -9.51 -14.06
C GLU A 40 0.59 -10.34 -12.90
N LYS A 41 0.85 -11.66 -12.90
CA LYS A 41 0.50 -12.57 -11.81
C LYS A 41 1.17 -12.16 -10.49
N GLY A 42 2.41 -11.66 -10.55
CA GLY A 42 3.16 -11.18 -9.40
C GLY A 42 2.77 -9.81 -8.87
N LEU A 43 2.03 -8.99 -9.64
CA LEU A 43 1.70 -7.61 -9.25
C LEU A 43 0.77 -7.55 -8.04
N ARG A 44 1.34 -7.16 -6.89
CA ARG A 44 0.64 -7.04 -5.60
C ARG A 44 0.99 -5.70 -4.95
N GLY A 45 -0.05 -4.87 -4.75
CA GLY A 45 0.07 -3.50 -4.23
C GLY A 45 0.57 -3.43 -2.78
N GLY A 46 0.50 -2.23 -2.20
CA GLY A 46 0.82 -1.99 -0.79
C GLY A 46 -0.11 -2.76 0.16
N ILE A 47 0.48 -3.26 1.25
CA ILE A 47 -0.25 -4.01 2.27
C ILE A 47 -1.02 -3.02 3.15
N SER A 48 -2.27 -3.36 3.51
CA SER A 48 -3.07 -2.51 4.38
C SER A 48 -4.04 -3.36 5.18
N MET A 49 -3.96 -3.30 6.50
CA MET A 49 -4.82 -4.06 7.42
C MET A 49 -4.73 -3.49 8.85
N ILE A 50 -5.73 -3.83 9.67
CA ILE A 50 -5.69 -3.63 11.13
C ILE A 50 -5.46 -5.02 11.74
N SER A 51 -4.36 -5.20 12.47
CA SER A 51 -4.03 -6.46 13.16
C SER A 51 -4.55 -6.48 14.59
N HIS A 52 -4.57 -5.32 15.25
CA HIS A 52 -5.11 -5.13 16.59
C HIS A 52 -5.92 -3.83 16.64
N ARG A 53 -7.19 -3.89 17.04
CA ARG A 53 -8.17 -2.83 16.74
C ARG A 53 -8.27 -1.71 17.77
N HIS A 54 -7.63 -1.85 18.93
CA HIS A 54 -7.65 -0.83 19.96
C HIS A 54 -6.34 -0.81 20.73
N ALA A 55 -5.85 0.36 21.10
CA ALA A 55 -4.77 0.49 22.07
C ALA A 55 -4.90 1.82 22.79
N LYS A 56 -4.66 1.82 24.09
CA LYS A 56 -4.59 3.03 24.91
C LYS A 56 -3.21 3.12 25.53
N ALA A 57 -2.57 4.27 25.35
CA ALA A 57 -1.25 4.53 25.90
C ALA A 57 -1.34 4.82 27.40
N ASN A 58 -0.34 4.36 28.15
CA ASN A 58 -0.15 4.56 29.56
C ASN A 58 1.33 4.85 29.80
N ASN A 59 1.70 6.13 29.78
CA ASN A 59 3.07 6.58 30.05
C ASN A 59 3.03 8.02 30.58
N LYS A 60 4.14 8.48 31.16
CA LYS A 60 4.25 9.79 31.82
C LYS A 60 3.95 10.99 30.90
N HIS A 61 3.90 10.80 29.58
CA HIS A 61 3.66 11.87 28.62
C HIS A 61 2.19 12.01 28.22
N VAL A 62 1.29 11.13 28.69
CA VAL A 62 -0.16 11.25 28.43
C VAL A 62 -0.92 11.69 29.70
N PRO A 63 -2.01 12.47 29.58
CA PRO A 63 -2.78 12.94 30.74
C PRO A 63 -3.44 11.83 31.58
N SER A 64 -3.67 10.66 30.96
CA SER A 64 -4.35 9.52 31.60
C SER A 64 -3.39 8.51 32.24
N TYR A 65 -2.14 8.90 32.48
CA TYR A 65 -1.12 8.03 33.08
C TYR A 65 -1.55 7.51 34.45
N ASP A 66 -1.48 6.19 34.61
CA ASP A 66 -1.65 5.47 35.86
C ASP A 66 -0.36 4.70 36.18
N GLN A 67 0.28 5.08 37.29
CA GLN A 67 1.52 4.45 37.78
C GLN A 67 1.34 2.97 38.17
N ASN A 68 0.11 2.51 38.37
CA ASN A 68 -0.20 1.12 38.73
C ASN A 68 -0.43 0.23 37.51
N GLN A 69 -0.47 0.81 36.31
CA GLN A 69 -0.63 0.10 35.06
C GLN A 69 0.73 -0.03 34.34
N PRO A 70 0.95 -1.10 33.54
CA PRO A 70 2.16 -1.26 32.76
C PRO A 70 2.41 -0.07 31.83
N ILE A 71 3.67 0.33 31.68
CA ILE A 71 4.02 1.42 30.76
C ILE A 71 3.94 0.92 29.32
N ASN A 72 3.27 1.69 28.47
CA ASN A 72 3.27 1.48 27.03
C ASN A 72 3.15 2.79 26.24
N HIS A 73 3.52 2.71 24.97
CA HIS A 73 3.51 3.82 24.03
C HIS A 73 2.82 3.39 22.74
N VAL A 74 1.91 4.23 22.25
CA VAL A 74 1.38 4.09 20.88
C VAL A 74 2.23 4.95 19.96
N MET A 75 2.90 4.33 18.99
CA MET A 75 3.77 5.00 18.02
C MET A 75 3.23 4.83 16.61
N TYR A 76 3.13 5.93 15.86
CA TYR A 76 2.75 5.91 14.44
C TYR A 76 3.94 6.32 13.58
N LEU A 77 4.55 5.34 12.93
CA LEU A 77 5.71 5.52 12.07
C LEU A 77 5.33 5.41 10.58
N ASP A 78 5.94 6.23 9.73
CA ASP A 78 5.74 6.25 8.29
C ASP A 78 7.08 6.31 7.55
N ALA A 79 7.27 5.48 6.52
CA ALA A 79 8.50 5.45 5.75
C ALA A 79 8.58 6.66 4.82
N ASN A 80 9.68 7.40 4.90
CA ASN A 80 9.95 8.52 4.01
C ASN A 80 10.04 8.08 2.55
N ASN A 81 8.97 8.36 1.78
CA ASN A 81 8.87 8.10 0.34
C ASN A 81 9.25 6.66 0.00
N LEU A 82 8.49 5.70 0.54
CA LEU A 82 8.73 4.26 0.39
C LEU A 82 8.98 3.82 -1.06
N TYR A 83 8.12 4.24 -2.00
CA TYR A 83 8.33 3.90 -3.41
C TYR A 83 9.52 4.64 -4.03
N GLY A 84 9.86 5.84 -3.55
CA GLY A 84 11.11 6.52 -3.90
C GLY A 84 12.35 5.74 -3.47
N TRP A 85 12.35 5.20 -2.26
CA TRP A 85 13.41 4.31 -1.78
C TRP A 85 13.56 3.09 -2.70
N ALA A 86 12.45 2.43 -3.02
CA ALA A 86 12.45 1.25 -3.90
C ALA A 86 12.85 1.60 -5.35
N MET A 87 12.42 2.75 -5.87
CA MET A 87 12.85 3.26 -7.17
C MET A 87 14.34 3.62 -7.23
N SER A 88 14.98 3.84 -6.08
CA SER A 88 16.41 4.15 -6.01
C SER A 88 17.29 2.89 -5.93
N GLN A 89 16.68 1.71 -5.84
CA GLN A 89 17.37 0.42 -5.85
C GLN A 89 17.73 -0.02 -7.27
N ALA A 90 18.48 -1.12 -7.40
CA ALA A 90 18.64 -1.79 -8.68
C ALA A 90 17.28 -2.30 -9.18
N LEU A 91 16.93 -1.91 -10.41
CA LEU A 91 15.68 -2.27 -11.08
C LEU A 91 16.00 -2.93 -12.42
N PRO A 92 15.15 -3.86 -12.91
CA PRO A 92 15.36 -4.52 -14.18
C PRO A 92 15.42 -3.50 -15.33
N VAL A 93 16.23 -3.80 -16.35
CA VAL A 93 16.39 -2.97 -17.55
C VAL A 93 16.19 -3.76 -18.83
N GLU A 94 16.96 -4.83 -19.01
CA GLU A 94 17.08 -5.60 -20.25
C GLU A 94 17.60 -7.02 -19.98
N GLY A 95 17.79 -7.82 -21.03
CA GLY A 95 18.35 -9.17 -20.96
C GLY A 95 17.36 -10.21 -20.42
N PHE A 96 16.06 -9.98 -20.61
CA PHE A 96 15.04 -10.88 -20.07
C PHE A 96 15.08 -12.25 -20.74
N ARG A 97 15.32 -13.29 -19.96
CA ARG A 97 15.24 -14.67 -20.44
C ARG A 97 14.75 -15.63 -19.35
N TRP A 98 14.10 -16.70 -19.79
CA TRP A 98 13.91 -17.89 -18.96
C TRP A 98 15.26 -18.61 -18.83
N ILE A 99 15.63 -19.00 -17.62
CA ILE A 99 16.79 -19.87 -17.39
C ILE A 99 16.35 -21.34 -17.45
N ASN A 100 17.25 -22.23 -17.85
CA ASN A 100 16.95 -23.67 -17.98
C ASN A 100 17.05 -24.42 -16.64
N ASP A 101 16.61 -25.68 -16.60
CA ASP A 101 16.58 -26.48 -15.38
C ASP A 101 17.97 -26.65 -14.74
N SER A 102 19.03 -26.81 -15.54
CA SER A 102 20.41 -26.91 -15.03
C SER A 102 20.87 -25.60 -14.39
N GLU A 103 20.47 -24.45 -14.94
CA GLU A 103 20.74 -23.15 -14.30
C GLU A 103 19.94 -22.98 -13.01
N ILE A 104 18.70 -23.48 -12.94
CA ILE A 104 17.87 -23.46 -11.73
C ILE A 104 18.48 -24.33 -10.63
N GLU A 105 18.96 -25.53 -10.95
CA GLU A 105 19.61 -26.45 -10.00
C GLU A 105 20.85 -25.84 -9.34
N ASN A 106 21.55 -24.96 -10.04
CA ASN A 106 22.74 -24.27 -9.54
C ASN A 106 22.44 -22.89 -8.92
N LEU A 107 21.18 -22.45 -8.91
CA LEU A 107 20.79 -21.13 -8.43
C LEU A 107 20.58 -21.12 -6.92
N ASN A 108 21.54 -20.58 -6.17
CA ASN A 108 21.33 -20.23 -4.76
C ASN A 108 21.00 -18.74 -4.60
N ILE A 109 19.71 -18.43 -4.46
CA ILE A 109 19.23 -17.05 -4.32
C ILE A 109 19.76 -16.32 -3.07
N CYS A 110 20.13 -17.05 -2.01
CA CYS A 110 20.60 -16.46 -0.77
C CYS A 110 22.00 -15.85 -0.91
N ASP A 111 22.80 -16.38 -1.84
CA ASP A 111 24.18 -15.97 -2.10
C ASP A 111 24.25 -14.78 -3.06
N ILE A 112 23.13 -14.42 -3.70
CA ILE A 112 23.06 -13.32 -4.66
C ILE A 112 23.07 -12.00 -3.91
N ALA A 113 24.00 -11.13 -4.29
CA ALA A 113 24.09 -9.77 -3.77
C ALA A 113 22.93 -8.91 -4.30
N ASP A 114 22.42 -8.02 -3.46
CA ASP A 114 21.27 -7.16 -3.77
C ASP A 114 21.54 -6.18 -4.93
N ASP A 115 22.82 -5.88 -5.18
CA ASP A 115 23.37 -5.01 -6.22
C ASP A 115 24.08 -5.79 -7.35
N SER A 116 23.89 -7.12 -7.39
CA SER A 116 24.34 -7.96 -8.51
C SER A 116 23.86 -7.38 -9.85
N GLU A 117 24.71 -7.51 -10.87
CA GLU A 117 24.39 -7.11 -12.25
C GLU A 117 23.13 -7.82 -12.76
N ASN A 118 22.97 -9.10 -12.40
CA ASN A 118 21.80 -9.90 -12.73
C ASN A 118 20.85 -10.03 -11.54
N GLY A 119 19.56 -9.88 -11.80
CA GLY A 119 18.47 -10.12 -10.87
C GLY A 119 17.51 -11.20 -11.39
N TYR A 120 16.68 -11.71 -10.47
CA TYR A 120 15.79 -12.84 -10.75
C TYR A 120 14.37 -12.61 -10.23
N ILE A 121 13.39 -13.11 -10.97
CA ILE A 121 12.00 -13.25 -10.54
C ILE A 121 11.62 -14.72 -10.69
N LEU A 122 11.09 -15.30 -9.61
CA LEU A 122 10.86 -16.74 -9.51
C LEU A 122 9.38 -17.05 -9.32
N GLU A 123 8.91 -18.15 -9.91
CA GLU A 123 7.65 -18.80 -9.52
C GLU A 123 7.96 -19.93 -8.54
N VAL A 124 7.50 -19.81 -7.30
CA VAL A 124 7.89 -20.75 -6.23
C VAL A 124 6.71 -21.27 -5.42
N ASP A 125 6.87 -22.44 -4.83
CA ASP A 125 6.04 -22.90 -3.72
C ASP A 125 6.78 -22.63 -2.40
N LEU A 126 6.06 -22.04 -1.45
CA LEU A 126 6.58 -21.74 -0.12
C LEU A 126 5.69 -22.38 0.93
N GLU A 127 6.31 -23.11 1.84
CA GLU A 127 5.66 -23.54 3.08
C GLU A 127 5.78 -22.40 4.11
N TYR A 128 4.69 -22.20 4.86
CA TYR A 128 4.65 -21.33 6.03
C TYR A 128 4.64 -22.22 7.27
N PRO A 129 5.78 -22.36 7.98
CA PRO A 129 5.85 -23.27 9.12
C PRO A 129 4.95 -22.83 10.27
N ARG A 130 4.31 -23.81 10.92
CA ARG A 130 3.34 -23.58 12.00
C ARG A 130 3.95 -22.81 13.18
N GLU A 131 5.21 -23.05 13.48
CA GLU A 131 5.98 -22.40 14.53
C GLU A 131 6.09 -20.88 14.35
N LEU A 132 5.98 -20.37 13.11
CA LEU A 132 6.03 -18.93 12.82
C LEU A 132 4.68 -18.24 12.93
N HIS A 133 3.57 -18.99 13.09
CA HIS A 133 2.23 -18.42 12.96
C HIS A 133 1.94 -17.37 14.03
N ASP A 134 2.33 -17.61 15.28
CA ASP A 134 2.09 -16.66 16.37
C ASP A 134 2.94 -15.40 16.18
N ASP A 135 4.23 -15.54 15.84
CA ASP A 135 5.16 -14.42 15.64
C ASP A 135 4.83 -13.59 14.38
N HIS A 136 4.35 -14.24 13.32
CA HIS A 136 4.01 -13.59 12.07
C HIS A 136 2.53 -13.23 11.94
N ASN A 137 1.70 -13.55 12.93
CA ASN A 137 0.26 -13.30 12.88
C ASN A 137 -0.06 -11.83 12.54
N GLU A 138 0.68 -10.92 13.14
CA GLU A 138 0.46 -9.49 13.01
C GLU A 138 0.80 -8.94 11.62
N TYR A 139 1.84 -9.46 10.96
CA TYR A 139 2.29 -8.98 9.65
C TYR A 139 2.73 -10.09 8.67
N PRO A 140 1.86 -11.05 8.31
CA PRO A 140 2.26 -12.23 7.54
C PRO A 140 2.97 -11.91 6.23
N LEU A 141 3.99 -12.70 5.91
CA LEU A 141 4.80 -12.57 4.70
C LEU A 141 4.03 -13.02 3.45
N ALA A 142 4.56 -12.65 2.27
CA ALA A 142 4.06 -13.08 0.95
C ALA A 142 2.53 -12.93 0.76
N PRO A 143 1.95 -11.72 0.86
CA PRO A 143 0.49 -11.55 0.80
C PRO A 143 -0.10 -12.00 -0.53
N GLU A 144 -1.35 -12.46 -0.54
CA GLU A 144 -2.03 -12.95 -1.75
C GLU A 144 -3.32 -12.21 -2.03
N LYS A 145 -3.74 -12.24 -3.30
CA LYS A 145 -5.06 -11.77 -3.69
C LYS A 145 -6.05 -12.90 -3.42
N LEU A 146 -6.89 -12.73 -2.40
CA LEU A 146 -7.86 -13.74 -1.96
C LEU A 146 -9.27 -13.19 -2.04
N LYS A 147 -10.22 -14.09 -2.32
CA LYS A 147 -11.65 -13.82 -2.25
C LYS A 147 -12.18 -14.48 -0.98
N VAL A 148 -12.48 -13.67 0.03
CA VAL A 148 -12.95 -14.17 1.33
C VAL A 148 -14.36 -14.71 1.18
N THR A 149 -14.54 -15.98 1.52
CA THR A 149 -15.82 -16.68 1.51
C THR A 149 -16.43 -16.72 2.91
N ASN A 150 -17.73 -17.04 2.99
CA ASN A 150 -18.43 -17.03 4.27
C ASN A 150 -17.88 -18.08 5.25
N ASP A 151 -17.41 -19.23 4.76
CA ASP A 151 -16.79 -20.28 5.57
C ASP A 151 -15.50 -19.83 6.26
N MET A 152 -14.72 -18.94 5.64
CA MET A 152 -13.50 -18.36 6.23
C MET A 152 -13.77 -17.39 7.38
N LEU A 153 -14.97 -16.80 7.45
CA LEU A 153 -15.29 -15.80 8.47
C LEU A 153 -15.47 -16.42 9.85
N SER A 154 -14.99 -15.72 10.88
CA SER A 154 -15.18 -16.11 12.27
C SER A 154 -16.66 -16.07 12.69
N PRO A 155 -17.06 -16.83 13.72
CA PRO A 155 -18.40 -16.74 14.29
C PRO A 155 -18.77 -15.29 14.67
N TYR A 156 -17.83 -14.55 15.26
CA TYR A 156 -18.00 -13.13 15.58
C TYR A 156 -18.31 -12.28 14.33
N ALA A 157 -17.52 -12.43 13.26
CA ALA A 157 -17.72 -11.65 12.03
C ALA A 157 -19.03 -11.99 11.31
N LYS A 158 -19.44 -13.26 11.33
CA LYS A 158 -20.74 -13.72 10.80
C LYS A 158 -21.89 -13.09 11.57
N LYS A 159 -21.86 -13.19 12.89
CA LYS A 159 -22.85 -12.57 13.77
C LYS A 159 -22.94 -11.05 13.52
N LEU A 160 -21.80 -10.39 13.33
CA LEU A 160 -21.75 -8.96 13.05
C LEU A 160 -22.38 -8.57 11.71
N LEU A 161 -22.28 -9.43 10.68
CA LEU A 161 -22.98 -9.22 9.41
C LEU A 161 -24.50 -9.29 9.61
N ASP A 162 -24.96 -10.29 10.35
CA ASP A 162 -26.38 -10.53 10.62
C ASP A 162 -26.97 -9.39 11.47
N ASP A 163 -26.36 -9.10 12.63
CA ASP A 163 -26.80 -8.08 13.59
C ASP A 163 -26.88 -6.68 12.93
N LEU A 164 -25.99 -6.38 11.98
CA LEU A 164 -25.91 -5.08 11.32
C LEU A 164 -26.55 -5.05 9.92
N SER A 165 -27.18 -6.15 9.50
CA SER A 165 -27.75 -6.30 8.16
C SER A 165 -26.77 -5.91 7.04
N LEU A 166 -25.49 -6.21 7.24
CA LEU A 166 -24.43 -5.93 6.29
C LEU A 166 -24.31 -7.07 5.28
N LYS A 167 -23.97 -6.73 4.04
CA LYS A 167 -23.64 -7.73 3.02
C LYS A 167 -22.13 -7.93 2.97
N GLY A 168 -21.69 -9.17 3.16
CA GLY A 168 -20.31 -9.58 2.90
C GLY A 168 -19.89 -9.19 1.48
N THR A 169 -18.66 -8.72 1.30
CA THR A 169 -18.17 -8.27 0.00
C THR A 169 -17.31 -9.35 -0.65
N SER A 170 -17.84 -10.01 -1.67
CA SER A 170 -17.16 -11.09 -2.40
C SER A 170 -16.22 -10.54 -3.49
N THR A 171 -15.31 -9.65 -3.11
CA THR A 171 -14.30 -9.07 -4.01
C THR A 171 -12.92 -9.57 -3.63
N GLU A 172 -12.09 -9.79 -4.63
CA GLU A 172 -10.68 -10.10 -4.43
C GLU A 172 -9.94 -8.95 -3.71
N LYS A 173 -9.17 -9.29 -2.68
CA LYS A 173 -8.44 -8.34 -1.81
C LYS A 173 -7.04 -8.86 -1.59
N LEU A 174 -6.07 -7.95 -1.52
CA LEU A 174 -4.73 -8.30 -1.05
C LEU A 174 -4.78 -8.52 0.47
N ILE A 175 -4.46 -9.75 0.89
CA ILE A 175 -4.55 -10.24 2.25
C ILE A 175 -3.23 -10.92 2.64
N PRO A 176 -2.49 -10.37 3.63
CA PRO A 176 -1.44 -11.08 4.35
C PRO A 176 -2.04 -12.29 5.06
N ASN A 177 -1.53 -13.48 4.79
CA ASN A 177 -2.06 -14.73 5.32
C ASN A 177 -0.93 -15.74 5.55
N LEU A 178 -1.17 -16.72 6.42
CA LEU A 178 -0.24 -17.76 6.84
C LEU A 178 -0.42 -19.07 6.07
N HIS A 179 -1.21 -19.11 5.00
CA HIS A 179 -1.32 -20.32 4.17
C HIS A 179 0.00 -20.64 3.45
N PRO A 180 0.25 -21.90 3.07
CA PRO A 180 1.28 -22.21 2.08
C PRO A 180 1.02 -21.44 0.78
N LYS A 181 2.09 -20.99 0.14
CA LYS A 181 2.04 -20.25 -1.13
C LYS A 181 2.33 -21.20 -2.27
N GLN A 182 1.50 -21.17 -3.31
CA GLN A 182 1.61 -22.06 -4.46
C GLN A 182 1.78 -21.24 -5.74
N LYS A 183 2.81 -21.57 -6.53
CA LYS A 183 3.20 -20.86 -7.75
C LYS A 183 3.24 -19.33 -7.55
N TYR A 184 3.81 -18.91 -6.42
CA TYR A 184 3.91 -17.51 -6.02
C TYR A 184 5.04 -16.84 -6.80
N VAL A 185 4.70 -15.80 -7.56
CA VAL A 185 5.70 -15.00 -8.30
C VAL A 185 6.32 -13.95 -7.38
N VAL A 186 7.64 -13.92 -7.27
CA VAL A 186 8.37 -13.08 -6.29
C VAL A 186 9.73 -12.63 -6.81
N HIS A 187 10.12 -11.40 -6.45
CA HIS A 187 11.48 -10.91 -6.68
C HIS A 187 12.49 -11.61 -5.76
N TYR A 188 13.70 -11.92 -6.25
CA TYR A 188 14.68 -12.69 -5.47
C TYR A 188 15.03 -12.08 -4.11
N ARG A 189 15.15 -10.75 -4.00
CA ARG A 189 15.40 -10.06 -2.72
C ARG A 189 14.28 -10.26 -1.70
N ASN A 190 13.04 -10.30 -2.16
CA ASN A 190 11.89 -10.60 -1.31
C ASN A 190 11.90 -12.04 -0.86
N LEU A 191 12.20 -12.96 -1.78
CA LEU A 191 12.29 -14.38 -1.45
C LEU A 191 13.42 -14.63 -0.44
N LYS A 192 14.60 -14.03 -0.63
CA LYS A 192 15.73 -14.06 0.31
C LYS A 192 15.29 -13.62 1.71
N LEU A 193 14.56 -12.51 1.83
CA LEU A 193 14.00 -12.05 3.10
C LEU A 193 12.99 -13.03 3.70
N TYR A 194 12.12 -13.63 2.88
CA TYR A 194 11.14 -14.60 3.36
C TYR A 194 11.81 -15.85 3.93
N LEU A 195 12.87 -16.32 3.28
CA LEU A 195 13.66 -17.46 3.76
C LEU A 195 14.45 -17.12 5.03
N SER A 196 15.04 -15.92 5.11
CA SER A 196 15.75 -15.50 6.33
C SER A 196 14.81 -15.36 7.54
N LEU A 197 13.54 -15.06 7.30
CA LEU A 197 12.48 -15.01 8.31
C LEU A 197 11.80 -16.39 8.52
N GLY A 198 12.34 -17.46 7.95
CA GLY A 198 11.95 -18.84 8.27
C GLY A 198 10.93 -19.50 7.35
N MET A 199 10.40 -18.82 6.32
CA MET A 199 9.61 -19.53 5.30
C MET A 199 10.47 -20.57 4.58
N LYS A 200 9.88 -21.69 4.15
CA LYS A 200 10.63 -22.78 3.50
C LYS A 200 10.31 -22.83 2.01
N LEU A 201 11.34 -22.74 1.17
CA LEU A 201 11.22 -22.95 -0.26
C LEU A 201 11.08 -24.45 -0.55
N THR A 202 9.93 -24.87 -1.08
CA THR A 202 9.67 -26.29 -1.37
C THR A 202 9.82 -26.62 -2.84
N LYS A 203 9.61 -25.64 -3.74
CA LYS A 203 9.76 -25.84 -5.19
C LYS A 203 10.02 -24.54 -5.93
N ILE A 204 10.88 -24.60 -6.94
CA ILE A 204 11.02 -23.58 -7.99
C ILE A 204 10.40 -24.14 -9.26
N HIS A 205 9.42 -23.44 -9.85
CA HIS A 205 8.75 -23.88 -11.10
C HIS A 205 9.39 -23.30 -12.35
N ARG A 206 9.84 -22.04 -12.27
CA ARG A 206 10.52 -21.32 -13.35
C ARG A 206 11.14 -20.05 -12.82
N VAL A 207 12.17 -19.59 -13.50
CA VAL A 207 12.91 -18.39 -13.13
C VAL A 207 13.18 -17.54 -14.37
N MET A 208 12.88 -16.25 -14.25
CA MET A 208 13.24 -15.24 -15.24
C MET A 208 14.40 -14.42 -14.70
N THR A 209 15.49 -14.34 -15.47
CA THR A 209 16.65 -13.48 -15.16
C THR A 209 16.62 -12.22 -16.02
N PHE A 210 17.28 -11.17 -15.54
CA PHE A 210 17.43 -9.88 -16.23
C PHE A 210 18.65 -9.12 -15.69
N GLU A 211 19.15 -8.19 -16.48
CA GLU A 211 20.10 -7.18 -16.01
C GLU A 211 19.36 -6.11 -15.22
N GLN A 212 19.96 -5.68 -14.10
CA GLN A 212 19.43 -4.63 -13.24
C GLN A 212 20.47 -3.56 -12.93
N ARG A 213 20.00 -2.32 -12.72
CA ARG A 213 20.84 -1.18 -12.34
C ARG A 213 20.00 -0.11 -11.65
N PRO A 214 20.57 0.78 -10.82
CA PRO A 214 19.82 1.83 -10.13
C PRO A 214 19.48 3.01 -11.04
N TRP A 215 18.89 2.73 -12.21
CA TRP A 215 18.71 3.72 -13.28
C TRP A 215 17.76 4.87 -12.92
N LEU A 216 16.79 4.66 -12.01
CA LEU A 216 15.89 5.72 -11.56
C LEU A 216 16.46 6.59 -10.43
N LYS A 217 17.57 6.17 -9.80
CA LYS A 217 18.11 6.80 -8.59
C LYS A 217 18.38 8.29 -8.79
N THR A 218 19.04 8.67 -9.89
CA THR A 218 19.34 10.07 -10.21
C THR A 218 18.10 10.95 -10.32
N TYR A 219 17.01 10.43 -10.89
CA TYR A 219 15.74 11.15 -10.98
C TYR A 219 15.06 11.32 -9.61
N ILE A 220 15.08 10.27 -8.78
CA ILE A 220 14.49 10.33 -7.43
C ILE A 220 15.30 11.27 -6.52
N ASP A 221 16.63 11.20 -6.59
CA ASP A 221 17.53 12.07 -5.84
C ASP A 221 17.28 13.53 -6.23
N PHE A 222 17.20 13.83 -7.52
CA PHE A 222 16.89 15.17 -8.03
C PHE A 222 15.56 15.70 -7.46
N ASN A 223 14.48 14.93 -7.56
CA ASN A 223 13.18 15.35 -7.04
C ASN A 223 13.17 15.49 -5.52
N THR A 224 13.91 14.64 -4.81
CA THR A 224 14.03 14.68 -3.35
C THR A 224 14.76 15.94 -2.90
N GLU A 225 15.87 16.30 -3.56
CA GLU A 225 16.61 17.54 -3.27
C GLU A 225 15.77 18.78 -3.62
N LYS A 226 15.08 18.79 -4.77
CA LYS A 226 14.17 19.88 -5.10
C LYS A 226 13.04 20.03 -4.10
N ARG A 227 12.49 18.92 -3.60
CA ARG A 227 11.46 18.93 -2.55
C ARG A 227 12.00 19.44 -1.21
N LYS A 228 13.26 19.16 -0.85
CA LYS A 228 13.90 19.69 0.36
C LYS A 228 14.11 21.21 0.28
N LEU A 229 14.49 21.72 -0.89
CA LEU A 229 14.73 23.15 -1.15
C LEU A 229 13.45 23.98 -1.32
N ALA A 230 12.34 23.33 -1.68
CA ALA A 230 11.06 23.99 -1.89
C ALA A 230 10.57 24.72 -0.64
N THR A 231 10.20 25.99 -0.81
CA THR A 231 9.74 26.88 0.28
C THR A 231 8.23 26.86 0.44
N ASN A 232 7.48 26.54 -0.62
CA ASN A 232 6.02 26.52 -0.62
C ASN A 232 5.44 25.09 -0.75
N GLU A 233 4.19 24.91 -0.30
CA GLU A 233 3.51 23.61 -0.33
C GLU A 233 3.29 23.08 -1.75
N PHE A 234 3.01 23.97 -2.71
CA PHE A 234 2.76 23.60 -4.10
C PHE A 234 3.97 22.88 -4.73
N GLU A 235 5.17 23.46 -4.59
CA GLU A 235 6.41 22.84 -5.11
C GLU A 235 6.72 21.53 -4.41
N LYS A 236 6.54 21.47 -3.08
CA LYS A 236 6.73 20.23 -2.31
C LYS A 236 5.83 19.11 -2.81
N ASP A 237 4.56 19.43 -3.09
CA ASP A 237 3.58 18.49 -3.62
C ASP A 237 3.85 18.14 -5.09
N PHE A 238 4.34 19.08 -5.89
CA PHE A 238 4.72 18.83 -7.27
C PHE A 238 5.83 17.77 -7.39
N PHE A 239 6.95 17.95 -6.69
CA PHE A 239 8.06 16.97 -6.74
C PHE A 239 7.68 15.63 -6.10
N LYS A 240 6.82 15.63 -5.07
CA LYS A 240 6.22 14.40 -4.53
C LYS A 240 5.38 13.69 -5.58
N LEU A 241 4.53 14.42 -6.31
CA LEU A 241 3.70 13.87 -7.37
C LEU A 241 4.55 13.29 -8.51
N MET A 242 5.63 13.95 -8.92
CA MET A 242 6.51 13.47 -9.99
C MET A 242 7.09 12.08 -9.68
N ASN A 243 7.56 11.85 -8.45
CA ASN A 243 8.02 10.52 -8.01
C ASN A 243 6.89 9.48 -8.08
N ASN A 244 5.74 9.76 -7.46
CA ASN A 244 4.61 8.83 -7.44
C ASN A 244 4.04 8.53 -8.83
N ALA A 245 4.11 9.50 -9.74
CA ALA A 245 3.55 9.39 -11.07
C ALA A 245 4.40 8.50 -12.00
N VAL A 246 5.73 8.50 -11.85
CA VAL A 246 6.64 7.55 -12.55
C VAL A 246 6.25 6.12 -12.22
N PHE A 247 6.15 5.82 -10.91
CA PHE A 247 5.71 4.50 -10.44
C PHE A 247 4.35 4.11 -11.04
N GLY A 248 3.35 4.98 -10.96
CA GLY A 248 2.02 4.71 -11.53
C GLY A 248 2.04 4.44 -13.04
N LYS A 249 2.99 5.02 -13.78
CA LYS A 249 3.10 4.84 -15.23
C LYS A 249 3.67 3.47 -15.62
N THR A 250 4.55 2.90 -14.80
CA THR A 250 5.13 1.56 -15.03
C THR A 250 4.05 0.46 -14.97
N MET A 251 2.98 0.66 -14.20
CA MET A 251 1.89 -0.30 -14.00
C MET A 251 0.59 0.10 -14.73
N GLU A 252 0.68 0.94 -15.76
CA GLU A 252 -0.49 1.35 -16.52
C GLU A 252 -1.17 0.14 -17.18
N ASN A 253 -2.40 -0.17 -16.76
CA ASN A 253 -3.17 -1.26 -17.37
C ASN A 253 -3.78 -0.79 -18.70
N LEU A 254 -3.10 -1.16 -19.78
CA LEU A 254 -3.50 -0.82 -21.15
C LEU A 254 -4.77 -1.54 -21.61
N ARG A 255 -5.14 -2.67 -20.99
CA ARG A 255 -6.36 -3.44 -21.33
C ARG A 255 -7.65 -2.69 -20.95
N LYS A 256 -7.57 -1.71 -20.04
CA LYS A 256 -8.69 -0.83 -19.67
C LYS A 256 -8.94 0.32 -20.66
N ARG A 257 -8.11 0.46 -21.70
CA ARG A 257 -8.31 1.50 -22.72
C ARG A 257 -9.44 1.09 -23.67
N THR A 258 -10.34 2.03 -23.92
CA THR A 258 -11.52 1.86 -24.77
C THR A 258 -11.45 2.85 -25.93
N ASP A 259 -11.90 2.42 -27.11
CA ASP A 259 -12.15 3.33 -28.23
C ASP A 259 -13.54 3.93 -28.12
N ILE A 260 -13.63 5.26 -28.02
CA ILE A 260 -14.91 5.96 -28.01
C ILE A 260 -15.10 6.60 -29.38
N LYS A 261 -16.23 6.31 -30.04
CA LYS A 261 -16.64 6.91 -31.31
C LYS A 261 -17.86 7.78 -31.07
N LEU A 262 -17.73 9.09 -31.32
CA LEU A 262 -18.86 10.03 -31.32
C LEU A 262 -19.49 10.04 -32.71
N LEU A 263 -20.80 9.84 -32.77
CA LEU A 263 -21.55 9.71 -34.02
C LEU A 263 -22.84 10.52 -33.97
N ASN A 264 -23.21 11.08 -35.12
CA ASN A 264 -24.47 11.77 -35.37
C ASN A 264 -25.31 11.12 -36.48
N ASP A 265 -25.00 9.86 -36.80
CA ASP A 265 -25.60 9.11 -37.91
C ASP A 265 -26.02 7.73 -37.42
N GLN A 266 -27.31 7.44 -37.54
CA GLN A 266 -27.92 6.20 -37.05
C GLN A 266 -27.39 4.96 -37.79
N SER A 267 -27.14 5.06 -39.10
CA SER A 267 -26.62 3.95 -39.90
C SER A 267 -25.21 3.57 -39.47
N LYS A 268 -24.33 4.57 -39.27
CA LYS A 268 -22.98 4.37 -38.74
C LYS A 268 -23.01 3.80 -37.32
N ALA A 269 -23.93 4.26 -36.46
CA ALA A 269 -24.08 3.75 -35.11
C ALA A 269 -24.49 2.26 -35.12
N ARG A 270 -25.51 1.89 -35.91
CA ARG A 270 -25.93 0.48 -36.08
C ARG A 270 -24.78 -0.40 -36.57
N LYS A 271 -23.96 0.11 -37.51
CA LYS A 271 -22.77 -0.60 -38.00
C LYS A 271 -21.69 -0.81 -36.92
N LEU A 272 -21.55 0.09 -35.95
CA LEU A 272 -20.61 -0.11 -34.84
C LEU A 272 -21.17 -1.05 -33.77
N ILE A 273 -22.47 -0.94 -33.47
CA ILE A 273 -23.15 -1.79 -32.47
C ILE A 273 -23.16 -3.27 -32.92
N SER A 274 -23.23 -3.54 -34.22
CA SER A 274 -23.16 -4.90 -34.75
C SER A 274 -21.74 -5.52 -34.72
N LYS A 275 -20.70 -4.76 -34.36
CA LYS A 275 -19.33 -5.30 -34.29
C LYS A 275 -19.14 -6.07 -32.99
N PRO A 276 -18.37 -7.18 -33.00
CA PRO A 276 -18.03 -7.93 -31.79
C PRO A 276 -17.29 -7.13 -30.71
N THR A 277 -16.66 -6.02 -31.09
CA THR A 277 -15.98 -5.13 -30.15
C THR A 277 -16.88 -4.10 -29.50
N PHE A 278 -18.17 -4.08 -29.81
CA PHE A 278 -19.12 -3.22 -29.11
C PHE A 278 -19.17 -3.57 -27.62
N HIS A 279 -19.05 -2.55 -26.76
CA HIS A 279 -19.15 -2.71 -25.32
C HIS A 279 -20.40 -2.04 -24.75
N ALA A 280 -20.62 -0.78 -25.11
CA ALA A 280 -21.77 0.01 -24.66
C ALA A 280 -21.98 1.20 -25.61
N PHE A 281 -23.14 1.83 -25.57
CA PHE A 281 -23.32 3.16 -26.12
C PHE A 281 -23.97 4.08 -25.09
N LYS A 282 -23.78 5.37 -25.27
CA LYS A 282 -24.40 6.42 -24.48
C LYS A 282 -24.95 7.48 -25.42
N ILE A 283 -26.26 7.68 -25.37
CA ILE A 283 -26.95 8.73 -26.12
C ILE A 283 -26.85 10.01 -25.30
N PHE A 284 -26.34 11.09 -25.89
CA PHE A 284 -26.30 12.40 -25.23
C PHE A 284 -27.51 13.24 -25.61
N ASN A 285 -27.95 13.17 -26.87
CA ASN A 285 -29.17 13.77 -27.41
C ASN A 285 -29.53 13.07 -28.73
N ASP A 286 -30.58 13.55 -29.40
CA ASP A 286 -31.10 12.96 -30.64
C ASP A 286 -30.06 12.92 -31.79
N ASP A 287 -29.07 13.81 -31.76
CA ASP A 287 -28.05 13.96 -32.81
C ASP A 287 -26.67 13.46 -32.40
N LEU A 288 -26.48 12.94 -31.18
CA LEU A 288 -25.15 12.55 -30.70
C LEU A 288 -25.17 11.32 -29.80
N VAL A 289 -24.45 10.30 -30.24
CA VAL A 289 -24.21 9.06 -29.48
C VAL A 289 -22.70 8.78 -29.37
N ALA A 290 -22.24 8.43 -28.17
CA ALA A 290 -20.95 7.79 -27.96
C ALA A 290 -21.11 6.27 -28.04
N VAL A 291 -20.34 5.62 -28.90
CA VAL A 291 -20.21 4.16 -28.94
C VAL A 291 -18.87 3.77 -28.36
N HIS A 292 -18.89 3.01 -27.27
CA HIS A 292 -17.73 2.48 -26.57
C HIS A 292 -17.38 1.12 -27.18
N MET A 293 -16.15 1.01 -27.68
CA MET A 293 -15.62 -0.15 -28.38
C MET A 293 -14.39 -0.68 -27.65
N LEU A 294 -14.32 -2.00 -27.48
CA LEU A 294 -13.11 -2.70 -27.03
C LEU A 294 -12.00 -2.55 -28.08
N LYS A 295 -10.76 -2.44 -27.60
CA LYS A 295 -9.56 -2.41 -28.45
C LYS A 295 -9.31 -3.80 -29.05
N GLN A 296 -9.36 -3.91 -30.39
CA GLN A 296 -9.07 -5.17 -31.11
C GLN A 296 -7.61 -5.61 -30.98
N ARG A 297 -6.69 -4.64 -30.94
CA ARG A 297 -5.26 -4.85 -30.81
C ARG A 297 -4.75 -3.96 -29.69
N LEU A 298 -3.95 -4.55 -28.81
CA LEU A 298 -3.33 -3.89 -27.67
C LEU A 298 -1.82 -4.06 -27.78
N TYR A 299 -1.10 -2.95 -27.67
CA TYR A 299 0.36 -2.96 -27.61
C TYR A 299 0.78 -2.90 -26.15
N LEU A 300 1.27 -4.00 -25.58
CA LEU A 300 1.70 -4.08 -24.19
C LEU A 300 3.08 -3.44 -23.98
N ASN A 301 3.17 -2.13 -24.23
CA ASN A 301 4.42 -1.36 -24.27
C ASN A 301 4.71 -0.60 -22.97
N ARG A 302 4.45 -1.25 -21.84
CA ARG A 302 4.77 -0.71 -20.51
C ARG A 302 5.74 -1.65 -19.81
N PRO A 303 6.79 -1.11 -19.18
CA PRO A 303 7.76 -1.93 -18.45
C PRO A 303 7.18 -2.33 -17.09
N ILE A 304 6.17 -3.22 -17.10
CA ILE A 304 5.43 -3.63 -15.90
C ILE A 304 6.33 -4.34 -14.87
N TYR A 305 7.45 -4.92 -15.32
CA TYR A 305 8.46 -5.53 -14.45
C TYR A 305 9.11 -4.52 -13.51
N VAL A 306 9.19 -3.23 -13.90
CA VAL A 306 9.69 -2.15 -13.04
C VAL A 306 8.71 -1.93 -11.89
N GLY A 307 7.41 -1.80 -12.21
CA GLY A 307 6.37 -1.61 -11.22
C GLY A 307 6.24 -2.79 -10.26
N PHE A 308 6.36 -4.01 -10.78
CA PHE A 308 6.46 -5.23 -9.98
C PHE A 308 7.63 -5.19 -9.00
N THR A 309 8.83 -4.88 -9.49
CA THR A 309 10.04 -4.87 -8.67
C THR A 309 9.96 -3.79 -7.59
N ILE A 310 9.51 -2.58 -7.93
CA ILE A 310 9.29 -1.49 -6.96
C ILE A 310 8.34 -1.92 -5.84
N LEU A 311 7.23 -2.56 -6.19
CA LEU A 311 6.24 -3.05 -5.23
C LEU A 311 6.82 -4.13 -4.30
N ASP A 312 7.66 -5.02 -4.83
CA ASP A 312 8.26 -6.09 -4.04
C ASP A 312 9.36 -5.54 -3.14
N LEU A 313 10.31 -4.77 -3.68
CA LEU A 313 11.34 -4.11 -2.88
C LEU A 313 10.73 -3.21 -1.80
N SER A 314 9.65 -2.48 -2.07
CA SER A 314 9.02 -1.67 -1.01
C SER A 314 8.55 -2.52 0.19
N LYS A 315 8.13 -3.77 -0.04
CA LYS A 315 7.76 -4.66 1.07
C LYS A 315 8.97 -5.10 1.88
N THR A 316 10.16 -5.25 1.26
CA THR A 316 11.35 -5.68 2.00
C THR A 316 11.74 -4.65 3.06
N LEU A 317 11.68 -3.36 2.74
CA LEU A 317 11.96 -2.31 3.73
C LEU A 317 11.00 -2.36 4.92
N MET A 318 9.70 -2.54 4.65
CA MET A 318 8.68 -2.56 5.70
C MET A 318 8.76 -3.82 6.58
N TYR A 319 9.03 -4.97 5.97
CA TYR A 319 9.22 -6.23 6.71
C TYR A 319 10.53 -6.23 7.49
N ASP A 320 11.61 -5.72 6.91
CA ASP A 320 12.91 -5.59 7.59
C ASP A 320 12.78 -4.72 8.84
N PHE A 321 12.16 -3.54 8.73
CA PHE A 321 11.92 -2.69 9.89
C PHE A 321 11.03 -3.37 10.95
N HIS A 322 10.01 -4.12 10.53
CA HIS A 322 9.13 -4.80 11.48
C HIS A 322 9.82 -5.99 12.18
N TYR A 323 10.42 -6.90 11.42
CA TYR A 323 10.91 -8.17 11.93
C TYR A 323 12.35 -8.06 12.47
N ASN A 324 13.24 -7.42 11.71
CA ASN A 324 14.67 -7.36 12.06
C ASN A 324 15.02 -6.19 12.98
N TYR A 325 14.10 -5.24 13.20
CA TYR A 325 14.31 -4.16 14.16
C TYR A 325 13.25 -4.16 15.28
N ILE A 326 11.96 -3.96 14.97
CA ILE A 326 10.93 -3.85 16.01
C ILE A 326 10.77 -5.17 16.79
N LYS A 327 10.61 -6.30 16.10
CA LYS A 327 10.44 -7.60 16.77
C LYS A 327 11.73 -8.10 17.41
N ASP A 328 12.90 -7.81 16.83
CA ASP A 328 14.19 -8.10 17.47
C ASP A 328 14.35 -7.32 18.80
N LYS A 329 14.10 -6.00 18.80
CA LYS A 329 14.27 -5.14 19.98
C LYS A 329 13.21 -5.38 21.07
N TYR A 330 11.96 -5.56 20.68
CA TYR A 330 10.82 -5.59 21.64
C TYR A 330 10.17 -6.97 21.79
N GLY A 331 10.29 -7.86 20.81
CA GLY A 331 9.63 -9.17 20.82
C GLY A 331 8.12 -9.06 21.01
N SER A 332 7.59 -9.80 21.98
CA SER A 332 6.17 -9.79 22.36
C SER A 332 5.72 -8.48 23.02
N ARG A 333 6.64 -7.60 23.42
CA ARG A 333 6.31 -6.26 23.97
C ARG A 333 5.83 -5.28 22.91
N ALA A 334 6.01 -5.56 21.62
CA ALA A 334 5.51 -4.74 20.53
C ALA A 334 4.38 -5.45 19.79
N THR A 335 3.19 -4.85 19.83
CA THR A 335 2.03 -5.28 19.06
C THR A 335 1.83 -4.34 17.88
N LEU A 336 1.87 -4.85 16.65
CA LEU A 336 1.45 -4.06 15.49
C LEU A 336 -0.07 -3.86 15.53
N LEU A 337 -0.50 -2.60 15.53
CA LEU A 337 -1.91 -2.20 15.50
C LEU A 337 -2.44 -2.18 14.06
N PHE A 338 -1.71 -1.51 13.16
CA PHE A 338 -2.05 -1.49 11.75
C PHE A 338 -0.84 -1.25 10.86
N THR A 339 -1.02 -1.61 9.59
CA THR A 339 -0.17 -1.13 8.49
C THR A 339 -1.03 -0.52 7.38
N ASP A 340 -0.53 0.54 6.75
CA ASP A 340 -1.15 1.10 5.54
C ASP A 340 -0.09 1.54 4.52
N THR A 341 0.39 0.59 3.72
CA THR A 341 1.41 0.74 2.67
C THR A 341 2.80 1.07 3.22
N ASP A 342 3.01 2.32 3.61
CA ASP A 342 4.27 2.90 4.11
C ASP A 342 4.25 3.19 5.61
N SER A 343 3.08 2.98 6.22
CA SER A 343 2.82 3.24 7.63
C SER A 343 2.82 1.97 8.48
N LEU A 344 3.36 2.06 9.70
CA LEU A 344 3.29 1.05 10.76
C LEU A 344 2.94 1.75 12.09
N CYS A 345 1.89 1.27 12.76
CA CYS A 345 1.52 1.78 14.08
C CYS A 345 1.60 0.66 15.11
N TYR A 346 2.27 0.92 16.23
CA TYR A 346 2.56 -0.06 17.26
C TYR A 346 2.01 0.38 18.62
N ASN A 347 1.68 -0.60 19.45
CA ASN A 347 1.63 -0.46 20.90
C ASN A 347 2.87 -1.16 21.47
N ILE A 348 3.75 -0.43 22.15
CA ILE A 348 5.05 -0.91 22.61
C ILE A 348 5.17 -0.74 24.12
N ASN A 349 5.42 -1.84 24.83
CA ASN A 349 5.73 -1.84 26.26
C ASN A 349 7.24 -1.59 26.47
N THR A 350 7.60 -0.37 26.85
CA THR A 350 8.97 0.06 27.18
C THR A 350 8.87 1.24 28.15
N ASP A 351 9.94 1.50 28.91
CA ASP A 351 9.95 2.58 29.90
C ASP A 351 10.00 3.98 29.25
N ASP A 352 10.76 4.10 28.16
CA ASP A 352 10.94 5.36 27.43
C ASP A 352 11.23 5.11 25.94
N ILE A 353 10.17 5.10 25.13
CA ILE A 353 10.27 4.88 23.68
C ILE A 353 11.15 5.93 22.98
N TYR A 354 11.22 7.15 23.52
CA TYR A 354 11.99 8.22 22.91
C TYR A 354 13.48 8.06 23.21
N GLN A 355 13.84 7.48 24.36
CA GLN A 355 15.22 7.07 24.63
C GLN A 355 15.62 5.94 23.68
N ASP A 356 14.75 4.93 23.51
CA ASP A 356 14.97 3.83 22.56
C ASP A 356 15.20 4.34 21.12
N MET A 357 14.43 5.35 20.69
CA MET A 357 14.60 6.00 19.39
C MET A 357 15.89 6.82 19.29
N MET A 358 16.39 7.36 20.40
CA MET A 358 17.62 8.17 20.42
C MET A 358 18.86 7.31 20.18
N GLU A 359 18.89 6.11 20.76
CA GLU A 359 19.93 5.11 20.55
C GLU A 359 19.97 4.67 19.08
N ASP A 360 18.79 4.49 18.49
CA ASP A 360 18.62 4.08 17.09
C ASP A 360 18.31 5.25 16.15
N LYS A 361 18.78 6.47 16.46
CA LYS A 361 18.47 7.70 15.71
C LYS A 361 18.73 7.60 14.20
N HIS A 362 19.65 6.73 13.81
CA HIS A 362 20.02 6.51 12.42
C HIS A 362 18.87 5.91 11.59
N LEU A 363 17.86 5.30 12.20
CA LEU A 363 16.67 4.75 11.55
C LEU A 363 15.54 5.78 11.37
N PHE A 364 15.53 6.84 12.19
CA PHE A 364 14.40 7.73 12.32
C PHE A 364 14.62 9.10 11.67
N ASP A 365 13.58 9.65 11.06
CA ASP A 365 13.50 11.06 10.67
C ASP A 365 12.66 11.83 11.70
N THR A 366 13.35 12.53 12.60
CA THR A 366 12.77 13.38 13.64
C THR A 366 12.86 14.86 13.31
N SER A 367 13.05 15.22 12.03
CA SER A 367 13.26 16.61 11.61
C SER A 367 12.01 17.50 11.69
N GLU A 368 10.84 16.90 11.88
CA GLU A 368 9.56 17.59 12.06
C GLU A 368 9.16 17.73 13.54
N TYR A 369 10.01 17.28 14.46
CA TYR A 369 9.78 17.48 15.90
C TYR A 369 9.95 18.96 16.27
N ASN A 370 9.40 19.36 17.41
CA ASN A 370 9.69 20.67 17.98
C ASN A 370 11.22 20.84 18.15
N PRO A 371 11.84 21.94 17.71
CA PRO A 371 13.27 22.19 17.88
C PRO A 371 13.81 22.08 19.31
N GLU A 372 12.95 22.26 20.31
CA GLU A 372 13.29 22.11 21.74
C GLU A 372 13.26 20.63 22.20
N HIS A 373 12.70 19.73 21.41
CA HIS A 373 12.61 18.31 21.76
C HIS A 373 13.98 17.63 21.64
N ARG A 374 14.37 16.82 22.62
CA ARG A 374 15.70 16.14 22.66
C ARG A 374 16.04 15.31 21.42
N LEU A 375 15.02 14.73 20.77
CA LEU A 375 15.17 13.93 19.54
C LEU A 375 15.22 14.77 18.26
N TYR A 376 14.98 16.07 18.30
CA TYR A 376 14.97 16.90 17.11
C TYR A 376 16.32 16.82 16.38
N SER A 377 16.28 16.40 15.11
CA SER A 377 17.47 16.32 14.28
C SER A 377 17.11 16.48 12.81
N THR A 378 17.87 17.31 12.11
CA THR A 378 17.73 17.48 10.65
C THR A 378 18.57 16.48 9.85
N LEU A 379 19.35 15.61 10.51
CA LEU A 379 20.26 14.67 9.87
C LEU A 379 19.56 13.75 8.86
N ASN A 380 18.39 13.23 9.22
CA ASN A 380 17.61 12.30 8.39
C ASN A 380 16.43 12.97 7.65
N LYS A 381 16.40 14.31 7.59
CA LYS A 381 15.29 15.06 7.00
C LYS A 381 14.99 14.61 5.57
N LYS A 382 13.83 13.96 5.38
CA LYS A 382 13.35 13.41 4.10
C LYS A 382 14.32 12.43 3.44
N VAL A 383 15.22 11.80 4.19
CA VAL A 383 16.07 10.71 3.69
C VAL A 383 15.19 9.49 3.41
N LEU A 384 15.35 8.93 2.20
CA LEU A 384 14.50 7.85 1.70
C LEU A 384 14.56 6.63 2.63
N GLY A 385 13.38 6.06 2.93
CA GLY A 385 13.24 4.83 3.71
C GLY A 385 13.47 4.97 5.22
N LYS A 386 13.81 6.15 5.74
CA LYS A 386 13.81 6.42 7.18
C LYS A 386 12.39 6.52 7.72
N MET A 387 12.19 6.06 8.95
CA MET A 387 10.88 6.08 9.60
C MET A 387 10.68 7.42 10.29
N LYS A 388 9.71 8.21 9.85
CA LYS A 388 9.28 9.43 10.57
C LYS A 388 8.13 9.09 11.50
N ASP A 389 8.07 9.80 12.62
CA ASP A 389 6.91 9.75 13.50
C ASP A 389 5.86 10.77 13.06
N GLU A 390 4.68 10.25 12.74
CA GLU A 390 3.54 10.96 12.15
C GLU A 390 2.79 11.87 13.14
N THR A 391 3.12 11.83 14.43
CA THR A 391 2.64 12.81 15.42
C THR A 391 3.74 13.75 15.91
N HIS A 392 4.90 13.76 15.25
CA HIS A 392 5.98 14.74 15.48
C HIS A 392 6.46 14.83 16.94
N GLY A 393 6.53 13.69 17.62
CA GLY A 393 6.93 13.58 19.02
C GLY A 393 5.78 13.79 20.01
N ILE A 394 4.58 14.15 19.55
CA ILE A 394 3.41 14.31 20.42
C ILE A 394 2.86 12.93 20.78
N PRO A 395 2.76 12.58 22.08
CA PRO A 395 2.29 11.27 22.52
C PRO A 395 0.85 10.99 22.09
N ILE A 396 0.64 9.83 21.45
CA ILE A 396 -0.69 9.31 21.15
C ILE A 396 -1.31 8.76 22.44
N GLN A 397 -2.55 9.12 22.72
CA GLN A 397 -3.30 8.66 23.89
C GLN A 397 -4.10 7.39 23.61
N GLU A 398 -4.77 7.31 22.47
CA GLU A 398 -5.64 6.18 22.12
C GLU A 398 -5.71 6.00 20.60
N PHE A 399 -5.75 4.74 20.18
CA PHE A 399 -5.93 4.28 18.81
C PHE A 399 -7.17 3.40 18.71
N VAL A 400 -7.93 3.58 17.63
CA VAL A 400 -9.05 2.70 17.25
C VAL A 400 -8.99 2.40 15.77
N GLY A 401 -8.91 1.11 15.40
CA GLY A 401 -8.91 0.62 14.03
C GLY A 401 -10.10 -0.27 13.75
N LEU A 402 -10.91 0.06 12.75
CA LEU A 402 -12.04 -0.76 12.35
C LEU A 402 -11.65 -1.73 11.24
N LYS A 403 -11.05 -1.24 10.16
CA LYS A 403 -10.60 -2.09 9.03
C LYS A 403 -9.54 -1.38 8.22
N SER A 404 -8.98 -2.06 7.23
CA SER A 404 -8.00 -1.47 6.30
C SER A 404 -8.45 -0.08 5.81
N LYS A 405 -7.62 0.93 6.08
CA LYS A 405 -7.86 2.36 5.78
C LYS A 405 -9.07 2.96 6.50
N MET A 406 -9.37 2.49 7.70
CA MET A 406 -10.44 2.98 8.56
C MET A 406 -10.02 2.93 10.04
N TYR A 407 -9.45 4.03 10.53
CA TYR A 407 -8.90 4.12 11.88
C TYR A 407 -8.84 5.57 12.36
N SER A 408 -8.66 5.75 13.67
CA SER A 408 -8.49 7.05 14.30
C SER A 408 -7.52 7.01 15.48
N LEU A 409 -6.90 8.16 15.74
CA LEU A 409 -5.94 8.40 16.81
C LEU A 409 -6.31 9.69 17.53
N ILE A 410 -6.11 9.74 18.84
CA ILE A 410 -6.17 10.97 19.62
C ILE A 410 -4.85 11.27 20.31
N TYR A 411 -4.52 12.56 20.39
CA TYR A 411 -3.35 13.10 21.05
C TYR A 411 -3.63 14.53 21.50
N GLU A 412 -2.81 15.09 22.38
CA GLU A 412 -2.98 16.46 22.87
C GLU A 412 -1.86 17.36 22.38
N GLU A 413 -2.21 18.41 21.65
CA GLU A 413 -1.26 19.41 21.14
C GLU A 413 -1.70 20.79 21.65
N ASN A 414 -0.78 21.52 22.30
CA ASN A 414 -1.07 22.85 22.85
C ASN A 414 -2.33 22.88 23.76
N LYS A 415 -2.48 21.88 24.63
CA LYS A 415 -3.64 21.69 25.52
C LYS A 415 -4.99 21.52 24.80
N LYS A 416 -4.96 21.10 23.54
CA LYS A 416 -6.16 20.79 22.75
C LYS A 416 -6.13 19.34 22.29
N LEU A 417 -7.26 18.67 22.45
CA LEU A 417 -7.44 17.31 21.92
C LEU A 417 -7.50 17.38 20.38
N CYS A 418 -6.58 16.70 19.73
CA CYS A 418 -6.51 16.55 18.29
C CYS A 418 -6.89 15.12 17.89
N GLU A 419 -7.58 14.99 16.75
CA GLU A 419 -7.99 13.70 16.20
C GLU A 419 -7.44 13.50 14.78
N LYS A 420 -6.62 12.48 14.58
CA LYS A 420 -6.25 12.01 13.23
C LYS A 420 -7.24 10.92 12.82
N LYS A 421 -7.95 11.13 11.71
CA LYS A 421 -9.05 10.24 11.26
C LYS A 421 -8.86 9.83 9.81
N THR A 422 -8.96 8.54 9.56
CA THR A 422 -8.90 7.94 8.22
C THR A 422 -10.14 7.09 8.02
N ALA A 423 -10.94 7.39 6.99
CA ALA A 423 -12.11 6.60 6.60
C ALA A 423 -12.21 6.48 5.07
N LYS A 424 -11.72 5.38 4.51
CA LYS A 424 -11.72 5.16 3.05
C LYS A 424 -13.13 5.22 2.48
N GLY A 425 -13.29 6.05 1.45
CA GLY A 425 -14.55 6.21 0.73
C GLY A 425 -15.50 7.26 1.31
N ILE A 426 -15.06 7.95 2.37
CA ILE A 426 -15.72 9.13 2.95
C ILE A 426 -14.93 10.39 2.60
N LYS A 427 -15.65 11.48 2.31
CA LYS A 427 -15.04 12.75 1.93
C LYS A 427 -14.25 13.36 3.08
N LYS A 428 -13.12 14.00 2.75
CA LYS A 428 -12.28 14.70 3.74
C LYS A 428 -13.04 15.74 4.56
N SER A 429 -13.97 16.49 3.94
CA SER A 429 -14.80 17.48 4.65
C SER A 429 -15.68 16.83 5.72
N VAL A 430 -16.35 15.72 5.39
CA VAL A 430 -17.20 14.98 6.32
C VAL A 430 -16.38 14.34 7.45
N ILE A 431 -15.20 13.81 7.13
CA ILE A 431 -14.28 13.30 8.16
C ILE A 431 -13.85 14.41 9.12
N LYS A 432 -13.58 15.62 8.59
CA LYS A 432 -13.15 16.77 9.39
C LYS A 432 -14.26 17.29 10.31
N HIS A 433 -15.48 17.43 9.78
CA HIS A 433 -16.56 18.14 10.48
C HIS A 433 -17.50 17.21 11.25
N ASP A 434 -17.82 16.03 10.71
CA ASP A 434 -18.94 15.20 11.20
C ASP A 434 -18.48 13.88 11.82
N THR A 435 -17.24 13.45 11.54
CA THR A 435 -16.68 12.23 12.14
C THR A 435 -15.83 12.57 13.34
N ARG A 436 -15.97 11.84 14.44
CA ARG A 436 -15.15 11.96 15.67
C ARG A 436 -14.49 10.65 16.03
N HIS A 437 -13.43 10.69 16.84
CA HIS A 437 -12.79 9.48 17.36
C HIS A 437 -13.80 8.59 18.09
N GLU A 438 -14.72 9.20 18.84
CA GLU A 438 -15.78 8.51 19.56
C GLU A 438 -16.68 7.66 18.65
N HIS A 439 -16.96 8.10 17.41
CA HIS A 439 -17.73 7.29 16.47
C HIS A 439 -17.02 6.00 16.06
N TYR A 440 -15.67 5.99 16.06
CA TYR A 440 -14.91 4.75 15.85
C TYR A 440 -15.01 3.84 17.07
N LYS A 441 -14.96 4.40 18.30
CA LYS A 441 -15.11 3.65 19.55
C LYS A 441 -16.49 3.00 19.64
N GLN A 442 -17.55 3.78 19.43
CA GLN A 442 -18.93 3.29 19.37
C GLN A 442 -19.07 2.20 18.32
N SER A 443 -18.49 2.40 17.13
CA SER A 443 -18.53 1.38 16.09
C SER A 443 -17.86 0.09 16.54
N LEU A 444 -16.68 0.17 17.16
CA LEU A 444 -15.91 -1.00 17.61
C LEU A 444 -16.55 -1.72 18.81
N PHE A 445 -16.85 -0.99 19.88
CA PHE A 445 -17.28 -1.55 21.16
C PHE A 445 -18.78 -1.79 21.25
N ASN A 446 -19.60 -0.88 20.70
CA ASN A 446 -21.06 -0.99 20.72
C ASN A 446 -21.60 -1.67 19.44
N LYS A 447 -20.72 -2.03 18.51
CA LYS A 447 -21.03 -2.66 17.23
C LYS A 447 -21.88 -1.75 16.32
N GLU A 448 -21.78 -0.43 16.47
CA GLU A 448 -22.63 0.49 15.72
C GLU A 448 -22.13 0.77 14.29
N ILE A 449 -23.07 1.03 13.38
CA ILE A 449 -22.78 1.58 12.05
C ILE A 449 -23.01 3.08 12.04
N HIS A 450 -22.07 3.83 11.45
CA HIS A 450 -22.23 5.28 11.31
C HIS A 450 -22.48 5.62 9.85
N MET A 451 -23.64 6.19 9.55
CA MET A 451 -23.98 6.69 8.22
C MET A 451 -23.43 8.10 8.01
N SER A 452 -22.97 8.40 6.79
CA SER A 452 -22.37 9.68 6.45
C SER A 452 -23.03 10.26 5.21
N THR A 453 -23.55 11.47 5.33
CA THR A 453 -24.08 12.25 4.22
C THR A 453 -22.95 13.04 3.57
N MET A 454 -22.77 12.85 2.26
CA MET A 454 -21.73 13.53 1.49
C MET A 454 -22.36 14.27 0.31
N THR A 455 -22.16 15.58 0.27
CA THR A 455 -22.58 16.42 -0.85
C THR A 455 -21.47 16.51 -1.88
N GLN A 456 -21.78 16.30 -3.16
CA GLN A 456 -20.82 16.36 -4.25
C GLN A 456 -21.40 16.89 -5.55
N ILE A 457 -20.57 17.59 -6.31
CA ILE A 457 -20.88 17.96 -7.68
C ILE A 457 -20.58 16.75 -8.57
N ARG A 458 -21.57 16.31 -9.36
CA ARG A 458 -21.37 15.34 -10.43
C ARG A 458 -21.86 15.92 -11.75
N SER A 459 -21.21 15.53 -12.83
CA SER A 459 -21.72 15.78 -14.17
C SER A 459 -22.45 14.54 -14.67
N TYR A 460 -23.71 14.72 -15.09
CA TYR A 460 -24.40 13.77 -15.95
C TYR A 460 -24.76 14.52 -17.23
N ASP A 461 -24.34 13.97 -18.36
CA ASP A 461 -24.62 14.54 -19.70
C ASP A 461 -24.24 16.02 -19.80
N HIS A 462 -23.03 16.34 -19.32
CA HIS A 462 -22.48 17.70 -19.26
C HIS A 462 -23.28 18.69 -18.40
N THR A 463 -24.35 18.25 -17.76
CA THR A 463 -25.10 19.03 -16.78
C THR A 463 -24.54 18.76 -15.39
N LEU A 464 -24.22 19.82 -14.66
CA LEU A 464 -23.70 19.72 -13.30
C LEU A 464 -24.87 19.64 -12.30
N TYR A 465 -24.81 18.62 -11.46
CA TYR A 465 -25.76 18.39 -10.37
C TYR A 465 -25.05 18.48 -9.05
N ASN A 466 -25.73 19.06 -8.07
CA ASN A 466 -25.35 18.91 -6.67
C ASN A 466 -26.11 17.72 -6.08
N ILE A 467 -25.39 16.69 -5.64
CA ILE A 467 -25.97 15.42 -5.19
C ILE A 467 -25.54 15.15 -3.76
N SER A 468 -26.51 14.89 -2.90
CA SER A 468 -26.28 14.36 -1.56
C SER A 468 -26.39 12.84 -1.60
N ILE A 469 -25.32 12.16 -1.18
CA ILE A 469 -25.30 10.69 -1.05
C ILE A 469 -25.19 10.35 0.43
N ASN A 470 -26.14 9.58 0.94
CA ASN A 470 -26.00 8.93 2.24
C ASN A 470 -25.36 7.56 2.05
N LYS A 471 -24.25 7.30 2.75
CA LYS A 471 -23.46 6.07 2.60
C LYS A 471 -23.01 5.57 3.97
N LEU A 472 -22.87 4.25 4.10
CA LEU A 472 -22.17 3.63 5.23
C LEU A 472 -20.76 4.23 5.38
N GLY A 473 -20.57 4.95 6.48
CA GLY A 473 -19.35 5.64 6.86
C GLY A 473 -18.40 4.73 7.61
N LEU A 474 -18.76 4.38 8.84
CA LEU A 474 -17.99 3.50 9.72
C LEU A 474 -18.76 2.20 9.97
N SER A 475 -18.02 1.11 10.09
CA SER A 475 -18.56 -0.20 10.44
C SER A 475 -17.47 -1.06 11.08
N PRO A 476 -17.80 -1.84 12.11
CA PRO A 476 -16.87 -2.75 12.79
C PRO A 476 -16.64 -4.04 12.03
N TYR A 477 -17.23 -4.24 10.85
CA TYR A 477 -16.98 -5.44 10.04
C TYR A 477 -15.68 -5.30 9.25
N ASP A 478 -14.75 -6.23 9.49
CA ASP A 478 -13.55 -6.44 8.68
C ASP A 478 -13.48 -7.93 8.30
N ASP A 479 -13.11 -8.19 7.05
CA ASP A 479 -13.00 -9.53 6.48
C ASP A 479 -11.60 -9.86 6.00
N LYS A 480 -10.62 -8.97 6.20
CA LYS A 480 -9.22 -9.26 5.88
C LYS A 480 -8.55 -10.19 6.89
N ARG A 481 -9.15 -10.39 8.06
CA ARG A 481 -8.62 -11.22 9.16
C ARG A 481 -9.76 -11.93 9.87
N TYR A 482 -9.43 -13.01 10.58
CA TYR A 482 -10.34 -13.75 11.42
C TYR A 482 -10.50 -13.03 12.78
N LEU A 483 -11.64 -12.35 12.99
CA LEU A 483 -11.89 -11.59 14.22
C LEU A 483 -12.19 -12.53 15.41
N LEU A 484 -11.52 -12.32 16.54
CA LEU A 484 -11.82 -13.05 17.78
C LEU A 484 -13.06 -12.48 18.48
N ASP A 485 -13.55 -13.19 19.49
CA ASP A 485 -14.82 -12.87 20.17
C ASP A 485 -14.81 -11.54 20.92
N ASP A 486 -13.63 -11.05 21.31
CA ASP A 486 -13.47 -9.72 21.90
C ASP A 486 -13.68 -8.58 20.88
N GLY A 487 -13.68 -8.90 19.58
CA GLY A 487 -13.77 -7.94 18.49
C GLY A 487 -12.54 -7.03 18.32
N ILE A 488 -11.50 -7.20 19.15
CA ILE A 488 -10.28 -6.39 19.20
C ILE A 488 -9.10 -7.12 18.58
N GLN A 489 -8.90 -8.37 18.99
CA GLN A 489 -7.84 -9.23 18.51
C GLN A 489 -8.27 -9.96 17.23
N SER A 490 -7.29 -10.35 16.42
CA SER A 490 -7.57 -11.08 15.18
C SER A 490 -6.43 -11.99 14.77
N LEU A 491 -6.78 -13.09 14.14
CA LEU A 491 -5.84 -14.04 13.54
C LEU A 491 -5.78 -13.83 12.03
N ALA A 492 -4.58 -13.96 11.46
CA ALA A 492 -4.41 -14.04 10.02
C ALA A 492 -5.02 -15.35 9.52
N TYR A 493 -5.60 -15.34 8.32
CA TYR A 493 -6.08 -16.59 7.71
C TYR A 493 -4.92 -17.57 7.54
N GLY A 494 -5.17 -18.86 7.82
CA GLY A 494 -4.15 -19.91 7.84
C GLY A 494 -3.43 -20.09 9.19
N HIS A 495 -3.74 -19.28 10.21
CA HIS A 495 -3.21 -19.49 11.56
C HIS A 495 -3.59 -20.88 12.09
N TRP A 496 -2.76 -21.50 12.92
CA TRP A 496 -3.00 -22.89 13.38
C TRP A 496 -4.18 -23.05 14.33
N ARG A 497 -4.73 -21.93 14.81
CA ARG A 497 -5.81 -21.87 15.80
C ARG A 497 -7.20 -21.80 15.13
N ILE A 498 -7.26 -21.71 13.81
CA ILE A 498 -8.51 -21.56 13.04
C ILE A 498 -8.72 -22.70 12.05
#